data_AF-A0A946D016-F1
#
_entry.id   AF-A0A946D016-F1
#
_cell.length_a   1.000
_cell.length_b   1.000
_cell.length_c   1.000
_cell.angle_alpha   90.00
_cell.angle_beta   90.00
_cell.angle_gamma   90.00
#
_symmetry.space_group_name_H-M   'P 1'
#
loop_
_entity.id
_entity.type
_entity.pdbx_description
1 polymer ?
#
loop_
_entity_poly.entity_id
_entity_poly.type
_entity_poly.pdbx_seq_one_letter_code
_entity_poly.pdbx_strand_id
1 'polypeptide(L)'
;MNLFNRKSTKKAPAPVPNKKFADPSSSTIRAEHRLRPIVQLIRGSDPAAEMAFSACAWQSFRMNKSIRDICIDLQNYAESVGYRATVGAREMSSDNMPSFPGMRVTALVLLVDLDDNIPTWN
;
A
#
# COMPACT_ATOMS: atom_id res chain seq x y z
N MET A 1 -2.40 1.05 -86.85
CA MET A 1 -1.70 1.85 -85.82
C MET A 1 -2.56 1.88 -84.57
N ASN A 2 -2.03 1.38 -83.44
CA ASN A 2 -2.15 1.86 -82.05
C ASN A 2 -3.49 2.49 -81.59
N LEU A 3 -4.13 2.15 -80.46
CA LEU A 3 -3.62 1.75 -79.14
C LEU A 3 -4.71 1.02 -78.33
N PHE A 4 -4.23 0.14 -77.45
CA PHE A 4 -4.90 -0.41 -76.27
C PHE A 4 -5.72 0.62 -75.49
N ASN A 5 -6.87 0.21 -74.93
CA ASN A 5 -7.20 0.66 -73.59
C ASN A 5 -7.94 -0.40 -72.76
N ARG A 6 -7.36 -0.71 -71.60
CA ARG A 6 -7.77 -1.75 -70.65
C ARG A 6 -8.78 -1.20 -69.63
N LYS A 7 -9.73 -2.08 -69.30
CA LYS A 7 -10.52 -2.27 -68.05
C LYS A 7 -10.32 -1.28 -66.89
N SER A 8 -11.43 -0.91 -66.24
CA SER A 8 -11.45 -0.68 -64.78
C SER A 8 -12.79 -1.05 -64.18
N THR A 9 -12.93 -2.30 -63.74
CA THR A 9 -13.99 -2.70 -62.80
C THR A 9 -13.52 -2.34 -61.39
N LYS A 10 -14.20 -1.38 -60.76
CA LYS A 10 -13.97 -0.99 -59.36
C LYS A 10 -14.24 -2.21 -58.46
N LYS A 11 -13.19 -2.85 -57.95
CA LYS A 11 -13.28 -3.78 -56.81
C LYS A 11 -13.54 -2.96 -55.55
N ALA A 12 -14.63 -3.24 -54.86
CA ALA A 12 -14.88 -2.73 -53.52
C ALA A 12 -13.80 -3.27 -52.55
N PRO A 13 -13.33 -2.47 -51.58
CA PRO A 13 -12.34 -2.92 -50.61
C PRO A 13 -12.94 -3.99 -49.69
N ALA A 14 -12.18 -5.06 -49.45
CA ALA A 14 -12.54 -6.11 -48.51
C ALA A 14 -12.59 -5.57 -47.07
N PRO A 15 -13.50 -6.05 -46.22
CA PRO A 15 -13.52 -5.68 -44.80
C PRO A 15 -12.23 -6.15 -44.13
N VAL A 16 -11.48 -5.20 -43.57
CA VAL A 16 -10.29 -5.48 -42.75
C VAL A 16 -10.79 -6.12 -41.44
N PRO A 17 -10.29 -7.30 -41.04
CA PRO A 17 -10.62 -7.86 -39.75
C PRO A 17 -10.07 -6.90 -38.68
N ASN A 18 -10.97 -6.24 -37.95
CA ASN A 18 -10.63 -5.47 -36.78
C ASN A 18 -9.94 -6.41 -35.79
N LYS A 19 -8.60 -6.34 -35.72
CA LYS A 19 -7.85 -6.81 -34.57
C LYS A 19 -8.42 -6.02 -33.40
N LYS A 20 -9.32 -6.66 -32.64
CA LYS A 20 -9.71 -6.19 -31.31
C LYS A 20 -8.40 -6.10 -30.54
N PHE A 21 -7.86 -4.88 -30.44
CA PHE A 21 -6.86 -4.58 -29.44
C PHE A 21 -7.52 -4.93 -28.12
N ALA A 22 -7.04 -6.00 -27.48
CA ALA A 22 -7.36 -6.28 -26.11
C ALA A 22 -6.97 -5.03 -25.34
N ASP A 23 -7.98 -4.40 -24.76
CA ASP A 23 -7.85 -3.20 -23.96
C ASP A 23 -6.90 -3.54 -22.80
N PRO A 24 -5.72 -2.91 -22.68
CA PRO A 24 -4.81 -3.17 -21.56
C PRO A 24 -5.39 -2.67 -20.22
N SER A 25 -6.59 -2.09 -20.24
CA SER A 25 -7.38 -1.73 -19.06
C SER A 25 -8.09 -2.91 -18.37
N SER A 26 -7.83 -4.17 -18.79
CA SER A 26 -8.04 -5.32 -17.89
C SER A 26 -7.07 -5.18 -16.71
N SER A 27 -7.44 -4.35 -15.74
CA SER A 27 -6.82 -4.26 -14.42
C SER A 27 -7.07 -5.61 -13.75
N THR A 28 -6.26 -6.60 -14.10
CA THR A 28 -6.11 -7.81 -13.32
C THR A 28 -5.78 -7.31 -11.93
N ILE A 29 -6.73 -7.42 -11.00
CA ILE A 29 -6.53 -7.05 -9.60
C ILE A 29 -5.32 -7.86 -9.15
N ARG A 30 -4.15 -7.22 -9.07
CA ARG A 30 -2.93 -7.89 -8.62
C ARG A 30 -3.16 -8.26 -7.17
N ALA A 31 -2.95 -9.52 -6.83
CA ALA A 31 -3.09 -9.97 -5.45
C ALA A 31 -2.16 -9.13 -4.56
N GLU A 32 -2.71 -8.59 -3.47
CA GLU A 32 -1.98 -7.76 -2.52
C GLU A 32 -1.52 -8.58 -1.32
N HIS A 33 -0.25 -8.46 -0.97
CA HIS A 33 0.33 -9.02 0.24
C HIS A 33 0.67 -7.89 1.21
N ARG A 34 0.00 -7.83 2.37
CA ARG A 34 0.27 -6.80 3.38
C ARG A 34 1.16 -7.37 4.49
N LEU A 35 2.34 -6.79 4.67
CA LEU A 35 3.28 -7.17 5.71
C LEU A 35 2.81 -6.65 7.08
N ARG A 36 3.24 -7.33 8.15
CA ARG A 36 3.02 -6.86 9.52
C ARG A 36 3.60 -5.44 9.67
N PRO A 37 2.87 -4.50 10.31
CA PRO A 37 3.39 -3.18 10.61
C PRO A 37 4.65 -3.27 11.46
N ILE A 38 5.62 -2.45 11.12
CA ILE A 38 6.86 -2.29 11.89
C ILE A 38 6.67 -1.04 12.75
N VAL A 39 6.81 -1.20 14.06
CA VAL A 39 6.81 -0.08 15.00
C VAL A 39 8.24 0.17 15.43
N GLN A 40 8.66 1.43 15.43
CA GLN A 40 9.96 1.85 15.91
C GLN A 40 9.79 3.02 16.89
N LEU A 41 10.31 2.87 18.10
CA LEU A 41 10.38 3.96 19.07
C LEU A 41 11.58 4.85 18.76
N ILE A 42 11.37 6.17 18.72
CA ILE A 42 12.42 7.14 18.31
C ILE A 42 13.42 7.41 19.45
N ARG A 43 12.97 7.42 20.70
CA ARG A 43 13.79 7.75 21.88
C ARG A 43 13.79 6.61 22.89
N GLY A 44 14.94 6.42 23.55
CA GLY A 44 15.11 5.62 24.76
C GLY A 44 14.22 4.38 24.82
N SER A 45 14.42 3.44 23.89
CA SER A 45 13.50 2.32 23.72
C SER A 45 13.73 1.28 24.82
N ASP A 46 12.89 1.32 25.85
CA ASP A 46 12.62 0.13 26.65
C ASP A 46 12.12 -0.96 25.67
N PRO A 47 12.83 -2.10 25.53
CA PRO A 47 12.39 -3.19 24.65
C PRO A 47 10.99 -3.70 24.99
N ALA A 48 10.58 -3.62 26.27
CA ALA A 48 9.24 -4.00 26.69
C ALA A 48 8.18 -3.05 26.12
N ALA A 49 8.46 -1.74 26.10
CA ALA A 49 7.59 -0.76 25.47
C ALA A 49 7.47 -1.03 23.96
N GLU A 50 8.59 -1.20 23.26
CA GLU A 50 8.57 -1.45 21.81
C GLU A 50 7.77 -2.71 21.44
N MET A 51 7.90 -3.78 22.22
CA MET A 51 7.08 -5.00 22.05
C MET A 51 5.59 -4.73 22.27
N ALA A 52 5.24 -3.96 23.30
CA ALA A 52 3.84 -3.68 23.63
C ALA A 52 3.17 -2.78 22.56
N PHE A 53 3.85 -1.71 22.12
CA PHE A 53 3.37 -0.88 21.02
C PHE A 53 3.28 -1.69 19.70
N SER A 54 4.24 -2.57 19.43
CA SER A 54 4.20 -3.49 18.28
C SER A 54 3.04 -4.48 18.34
N ALA A 55 2.65 -4.95 19.52
CA ALA A 55 1.50 -5.83 19.72
C ALA A 55 0.19 -5.08 19.50
N CYS A 56 0.09 -3.85 20.02
CA CYS A 56 -1.06 -2.96 19.81
C CYS A 56 -1.27 -2.69 18.31
N ALA A 57 -0.22 -2.22 17.61
CA ALA A 57 -0.28 -1.95 16.18
C ALA A 57 -0.66 -3.20 15.36
N TRP A 58 -0.10 -4.36 15.72
CA TRP A 58 -0.41 -5.61 15.04
C TRP A 58 -1.87 -6.02 15.23
N GLN A 59 -2.41 -5.89 16.44
CA GLN A 59 -3.80 -6.21 16.72
C GLN A 59 -4.75 -5.33 15.90
N SER A 60 -4.52 -4.03 15.88
CA SER A 60 -5.32 -3.08 15.09
C SER A 60 -5.24 -3.36 13.58
N PHE A 61 -4.05 -3.71 13.09
CA PHE A 61 -3.84 -4.10 11.71
C PHE A 61 -4.60 -5.39 11.34
N ARG A 62 -4.61 -6.41 12.20
CA ARG A 62 -5.40 -7.65 11.98
C ARG A 62 -6.89 -7.40 11.93
N MET A 63 -7.37 -6.38 12.64
CA MET A 63 -8.77 -5.94 12.59
C MET A 63 -9.09 -5.12 11.33
N ASN A 64 -8.14 -5.00 10.40
CA ASN A 64 -8.26 -4.23 9.17
C ASN A 64 -8.63 -2.76 9.41
N LYS A 65 -8.18 -2.19 10.54
CA LYS A 65 -8.35 -0.78 10.85
C LYS A 65 -7.58 0.10 9.85
N SER A 66 -8.06 1.33 9.65
CA SER A 66 -7.33 2.31 8.83
C SER A 66 -6.02 2.70 9.50
N ILE A 67 -5.04 3.21 8.74
CA ILE A 67 -3.77 3.70 9.29
C ILE A 67 -4.02 4.76 10.36
N ARG A 68 -4.99 5.65 10.13
CA ARG A 68 -5.40 6.69 11.09
C ARG A 68 -5.87 6.07 12.41
N ASP A 69 -6.72 5.05 12.35
CA ASP A 69 -7.25 4.40 13.54
C ASP A 69 -6.15 3.63 14.30
N ILE A 70 -5.20 3.02 13.57
CA ILE A 70 -4.02 2.40 14.18
C ILE A 70 -3.20 3.46 14.94
N CYS A 71 -2.98 4.64 14.35
CA CYS A 71 -2.28 5.73 15.05
C CYS A 71 -3.04 6.19 16.31
N ILE A 72 -4.36 6.30 16.25
CA ILE A 72 -5.20 6.66 17.40
C ILE A 72 -5.10 5.60 18.50
N ASP A 73 -5.16 4.31 18.14
CA ASP A 73 -5.01 3.22 19.10
C ASP A 73 -3.66 3.28 19.83
N LEU A 74 -2.57 3.59 19.10
CA LEU A 74 -1.23 3.73 19.69
C LEU A 74 -1.14 4.95 20.62
N GLN A 75 -1.79 6.06 20.26
CA GLN A 75 -1.86 7.25 21.12
C GLN A 75 -2.64 6.95 22.41
N ASN A 76 -3.82 6.33 22.29
CA ASN A 76 -4.62 5.92 23.43
C ASN A 76 -3.87 4.92 24.32
N TYR A 77 -3.12 3.99 23.72
CA TYR A 77 -2.28 3.06 24.46
C TYR A 77 -1.19 3.80 25.23
N ALA A 78 -0.48 4.73 24.59
CA ALA A 78 0.53 5.57 25.24
C ALA A 78 -0.05 6.34 26.44
N GLU A 79 -1.20 6.98 26.25
CA GLU A 79 -1.89 7.71 27.33
C GLU A 79 -2.26 6.79 28.50
N SER A 80 -2.73 5.57 28.20
CA SER A 80 -3.06 4.58 29.23
C SER A 80 -1.87 4.11 30.06
N VAL A 81 -0.65 4.20 29.50
CA VAL A 81 0.61 3.83 30.17
C VAL A 81 1.43 5.05 30.61
N GLY A 82 0.84 6.24 30.63
CA GLY A 82 1.45 7.45 31.19
C GLY A 82 2.38 8.22 30.25
N TYR A 83 2.33 7.96 28.95
CA TYR A 83 3.11 8.67 27.94
C TYR A 83 2.22 9.53 27.05
N ARG A 84 2.82 10.56 26.44
CA ARG A 84 2.25 11.18 25.25
C ARG A 84 2.97 10.64 24.02
N ALA A 85 2.22 10.15 23.03
CA ALA A 85 2.81 9.65 21.79
C ALA A 85 2.55 10.59 20.61
N THR A 86 3.61 10.89 19.86
CA THR A 86 3.51 11.41 18.49
C THR A 86 3.78 10.27 17.53
N VAL A 87 2.81 9.96 16.65
CA VAL A 87 2.89 8.80 15.74
C VAL A 87 2.98 9.27 14.30
N GLY A 88 4.12 9.02 13.66
CA GLY A 88 4.31 9.13 12.22
C GLY A 88 3.99 7.81 11.53
N ALA A 89 3.26 7.83 10.42
CA ALA A 89 2.94 6.63 9.66
C ALA A 89 3.34 6.78 8.19
N ARG A 90 3.95 5.74 7.64
CA ARG A 90 4.29 5.65 6.21
C ARG A 90 3.91 4.29 5.67
N GLU A 91 3.03 4.28 4.69
CA GLU A 91 2.76 3.11 3.88
C GLU A 91 3.65 3.13 2.62
N MET A 92 4.22 1.98 2.31
CA MET A 92 5.07 1.77 1.14
C MET A 92 4.56 0.56 0.39
N SER A 93 4.43 0.68 -0.92
CA SER A 93 4.10 -0.46 -1.79
C SER A 93 5.22 -0.70 -2.79
N SER A 94 5.45 -1.97 -3.11
CA SER A 94 6.37 -2.41 -4.15
C SER A 94 5.70 -3.47 -5.02
N ASP A 95 5.85 -3.33 -6.33
CA ASP A 95 5.49 -4.38 -7.28
C ASP A 95 6.69 -5.32 -7.46
N ASN A 96 6.42 -6.63 -7.58
CA ASN A 96 7.40 -7.66 -7.93
C ASN A 96 8.57 -7.79 -6.94
N MET A 97 8.29 -7.76 -5.63
CA MET A 97 9.29 -8.19 -4.65
C MET A 97 9.74 -9.63 -4.96
N PRO A 98 11.05 -9.95 -4.93
CA PRO A 98 11.55 -11.29 -5.25
C PRO A 98 10.92 -12.41 -4.41
N SER A 99 10.61 -12.12 -3.14
CA SER A 99 9.95 -13.06 -2.23
C SER A 99 8.45 -13.24 -2.50
N PHE A 100 7.84 -12.36 -3.30
CA PHE A 100 6.40 -12.32 -3.59
C PHE A 100 6.16 -12.07 -5.09
N PRO A 101 6.55 -13.01 -5.97
CA PRO A 101 6.46 -12.83 -7.41
C PRO A 101 5.01 -12.65 -7.87
N GLY A 102 4.77 -11.63 -8.70
CA GLY A 102 3.44 -11.33 -9.27
C GLY A 102 2.45 -10.66 -8.31
N MET A 103 2.86 -10.34 -7.08
CA MET A 103 2.04 -9.66 -6.09
C MET A 103 2.48 -8.21 -5.89
N ARG A 104 1.55 -7.35 -5.47
CA ARG A 104 1.87 -6.05 -4.87
C ARG A 104 2.09 -6.26 -3.38
N VAL A 105 3.24 -5.87 -2.86
CA VAL A 105 3.53 -5.96 -1.43
C VAL A 105 3.40 -4.59 -0.81
N THR A 106 2.67 -4.49 0.29
CA THR A 106 2.48 -3.25 1.05
C THR A 106 3.01 -3.41 2.47
N ALA A 107 3.77 -2.45 2.95
CA ALA A 107 4.33 -2.39 4.30
C ALA A 107 3.94 -1.08 4.98
N LEU A 108 3.59 -1.17 6.27
CA LEU A 108 3.31 -0.01 7.11
C LEU A 108 4.44 0.15 8.13
N VAL A 109 5.06 1.34 8.14
CA VAL A 109 6.06 1.73 9.13
C VAL A 109 5.45 2.79 10.03
N LEU A 110 5.52 2.58 11.34
CA LEU A 110 5.01 3.45 12.39
C LEU A 110 6.19 3.91 13.24
N LEU A 111 6.46 5.21 13.20
CA LEU A 111 7.46 5.86 14.03
C LEU A 111 6.75 6.48 15.22
N VAL A 112 7.14 6.10 16.43
CA VAL A 112 6.51 6.56 17.66
C VAL A 112 7.54 7.33 18.48
N ASP A 113 7.30 8.62 18.67
CA ASP A 113 8.03 9.43 19.64
C ASP A 113 7.22 9.45 20.94
N LEU A 114 7.84 9.03 22.04
CA LEU A 114 7.23 9.03 23.36
C LEU A 114 7.85 10.19 24.15
N ASP A 115 7.00 11.09 24.62
CA ASP A 115 7.39 12.12 25.57
C ASP A 115 6.85 11.74 26.96
N ASP A 116 7.73 11.80 27.96
CA ASP A 116 7.35 11.63 29.36
C ASP A 116 6.39 12.74 29.76
N ASN A 117 5.15 12.39 30.09
CA ASN A 117 4.20 13.34 30.63
C ASN A 117 4.08 13.13 32.14
N ILE A 118 4.95 13.79 32.92
CA ILE A 118 4.73 13.91 34.37
C ILE A 118 4.95 15.37 34.81
N PRO A 119 3.87 16.15 34.91
CA PRO A 119 3.63 16.92 36.11
C PRO A 119 2.44 16.29 36.82
N THR A 120 2.72 15.34 37.71
CA THR A 120 1.81 14.98 38.80
C THR A 120 1.75 16.18 39.74
N TRP A 121 0.76 17.05 39.55
CA TRP A 121 0.32 17.96 40.63
C TRP A 121 -0.45 17.09 41.62
N ASN A 122 0.24 16.67 42.68
CA ASN A 122 -0.40 16.25 43.94
C ASN A 122 -0.88 17.49 44.69
#